data_AF-A0A0Q8LKS7-F1
#
_entry.id   AF-A0A0Q8LKS7-F1
#
_cell.length_a   1.000
_cell.length_b   1.000
_cell.length_c   1.000
_cell.angle_alpha   90.00
_cell.angle_beta   90.00
_cell.angle_gamma   90.00
#
_symmetry.space_group_name_H-M   'P 1'
#
loop_
_entity.id
_entity.type
_entity.pdbx_description
1 polymer ?
#
loop_
_entity_poly.entity_id
_entity_poly.type
_entity_poly.pdbx_seq_one_letter_code
_entity_poly.pdbx_strand_id
1 'polypeptide(L)'
;MTTPLPDTLRRRFARANELYADLVAELPASSLGARLRELPSDSIQNQLRCVVGARESYTAAARAGSWQGFASSLDRVPTGDADAVRAAVHRSHEVVDEFLDDLDPADDYAVDQALSLLEHETQHHGQLIRYLYGLGIPRPESWQRQYALDEG
;
A
#
# COMPACT_ATOMS: atom_id res chain seq x y z
N MET A 1 -15.64 24.73 -8.68
CA MET A 1 -15.65 23.60 -9.63
C MET A 1 -15.36 22.34 -8.83
N THR A 2 -16.19 21.31 -8.94
CA THR A 2 -15.94 20.00 -8.30
C THR A 2 -14.90 19.24 -9.10
N THR A 3 -13.87 18.73 -8.45
CA THR A 3 -12.85 17.91 -9.11
C THR A 3 -13.46 16.55 -9.51
N PRO A 4 -13.26 16.07 -10.74
CA PRO A 4 -13.70 14.74 -11.15
C PRO A 4 -13.23 13.64 -10.20
N LEU A 5 -14.04 12.58 -10.08
CA LEU A 5 -13.70 11.42 -9.24
C LEU A 5 -12.36 10.77 -9.66
N PRO A 6 -12.07 10.51 -10.95
CA PRO A 6 -10.79 9.93 -11.36
C PRO A 6 -9.58 10.79 -10.93
N ASP A 7 -9.67 12.11 -11.09
CA ASP A 7 -8.61 13.02 -10.65
C ASP A 7 -8.41 12.98 -9.13
N THR A 8 -9.49 12.80 -8.39
CA THR A 8 -9.44 12.67 -6.92
C THR A 8 -8.80 11.35 -6.52
N LEU A 9 -9.19 10.22 -7.12
CA LEU A 9 -8.58 8.92 -6.90
C LEU A 9 -7.08 8.95 -7.23
N ARG A 10 -6.70 9.51 -8.39
CA ARG A 10 -5.30 9.65 -8.81
C ARG A 10 -4.46 10.41 -7.79
N ARG A 11 -4.95 11.53 -7.26
CA ARG A 11 -4.23 12.26 -6.19
C ARG A 11 -4.11 11.45 -4.89
N ARG A 12 -5.13 10.66 -4.54
CA ARG A 12 -5.09 9.82 -3.33
C ARG A 12 -4.10 8.68 -3.46
N PHE A 13 -4.10 7.98 -4.60
CA PHE A 13 -3.15 6.90 -4.88
C PHE A 13 -1.73 7.40 -5.09
N ALA A 14 -1.53 8.52 -5.79
CA ALA A 14 -0.20 9.13 -5.92
C ALA A 14 0.42 9.44 -4.55
N ARG A 15 -0.40 9.92 -3.60
CA ARG A 15 0.05 10.12 -2.22
C ARG A 15 0.38 8.81 -1.51
N ALA A 16 -0.47 7.78 -1.65
CA ALA A 16 -0.17 6.48 -1.06
C ALA A 16 1.13 5.88 -1.65
N ASN A 17 1.36 6.05 -2.95
CA ASN A 17 2.58 5.63 -3.64
C ASN A 17 3.82 6.33 -3.06
N GLU A 18 3.76 7.65 -2.82
CA GLU A 18 4.83 8.41 -2.15
C GLU A 18 5.12 7.82 -0.75
N LEU A 19 4.09 7.59 0.05
CA LEU A 19 4.23 7.03 1.39
C LEU A 19 4.91 5.65 1.35
N TYR A 20 4.42 4.73 0.52
CA TYR A 20 5.02 3.40 0.45
C TYR A 20 6.43 3.41 -0.12
N ALA A 21 6.73 4.26 -1.12
CA ALA A 21 8.06 4.42 -1.67
C ALA A 21 9.07 4.88 -0.61
N ASP A 22 8.73 5.93 0.15
CA ASP A 22 9.58 6.46 1.21
C ASP A 22 9.73 5.45 2.36
N LEU A 23 8.65 4.77 2.73
CA LEU A 23 8.69 3.71 3.74
C LEU A 23 9.70 2.64 3.37
N VAL A 24 9.61 2.05 2.17
CA VAL A 24 10.55 0.99 1.78
C VAL A 24 11.95 1.53 1.52
N ALA A 25 12.13 2.81 1.17
CA ALA A 25 13.43 3.48 1.08
C ALA A 25 14.16 3.55 2.42
N GLU A 26 13.44 3.88 3.49
CA GLU A 26 14.04 4.12 4.80
C GLU A 26 13.98 2.90 5.73
N LEU A 27 13.16 1.89 5.41
CA LEU A 27 13.03 0.68 6.23
C LEU A 27 14.33 -0.13 6.26
N PRO A 28 14.93 -0.40 7.43
CA PRO A 28 16.07 -1.31 7.53
C PRO A 28 15.69 -2.72 7.08
N ALA A 29 16.55 -3.37 6.29
CA ALA A 29 16.29 -4.74 5.82
C ALA A 29 16.04 -5.73 6.97
N SER A 30 16.71 -5.54 8.12
CA SER A 30 16.52 -6.33 9.34
C SER A 30 15.12 -6.19 9.96
N SER A 31 14.39 -5.10 9.65
CA SER A 31 13.05 -4.84 10.16
C SER A 31 11.95 -5.57 9.39
N LEU A 32 12.21 -6.09 8.19
CA LEU A 32 11.20 -6.76 7.36
C LEU A 32 10.56 -7.97 8.05
N GLY A 33 11.36 -8.74 8.78
CA GLY A 33 10.87 -9.88 9.58
C GLY A 33 10.30 -9.50 10.95
N ALA A 34 10.35 -8.22 11.35
CA ALA A 34 9.99 -7.79 12.69
C ALA A 34 8.47 -7.81 12.93
N ARG A 35 8.10 -8.16 14.16
CA ARG A 35 6.71 -8.20 14.67
C ARG A 35 6.61 -7.33 15.92
N LEU A 36 5.41 -6.84 16.23
CA LEU A 36 5.13 -6.20 17.51
C LEU A 36 5.05 -7.28 18.60
N ARG A 37 6.07 -7.37 19.45
CA ARG A 37 6.28 -8.51 20.38
C ARG A 37 5.12 -8.80 21.33
N GLU A 38 4.38 -7.77 21.74
CA GLU A 38 3.32 -7.88 22.75
C GLU A 38 1.90 -7.85 22.17
N LEU A 39 1.79 -7.80 20.83
CA LEU A 39 0.50 -7.71 20.14
C LEU A 39 0.41 -8.81 19.07
N PRO A 40 -0.78 -9.43 18.88
CA PRO A 40 -1.03 -10.25 17.71
C PRO A 40 -0.75 -9.42 16.45
N SER A 41 0.34 -9.75 15.77
CA SER A 41 0.85 -8.98 14.64
C SER A 41 1.65 -9.88 13.72
N ASP A 42 1.66 -9.55 12.43
CA ASP A 42 2.52 -10.23 11.48
C ASP A 42 3.84 -9.49 11.27
N SER A 43 4.69 -9.98 10.38
CA SER A 43 5.91 -9.28 9.97
C SER A 43 5.58 -8.03 9.14
N ILE A 44 6.46 -7.03 9.17
CA ILE A 44 6.34 -5.86 8.27
C ILE A 44 6.28 -6.31 6.80
N GLN A 45 7.09 -7.29 6.40
CA GLN A 45 7.03 -7.83 5.05
C GLN A 45 5.67 -8.44 4.72
N ASN A 46 4.99 -9.12 5.66
CA ASN A 46 3.64 -9.61 5.39
C ASN A 46 2.62 -8.47 5.28
N GLN A 47 2.80 -7.36 6.01
CA GLN A 47 1.97 -6.15 5.78
C GLN A 47 2.15 -5.62 4.36
N LEU A 48 3.40 -5.51 3.89
CA LEU A 48 3.71 -5.07 2.53
C LEU A 48 3.19 -6.07 1.47
N ARG A 49 3.24 -7.38 1.75
CA ARG A 49 2.61 -8.42 0.92
C ARG A 49 1.11 -8.18 0.77
N CYS A 50 0.41 -7.87 1.86
CA CYS A 50 -1.03 -7.55 1.82
C CYS A 50 -1.31 -6.32 0.96
N VAL A 51 -0.54 -5.23 1.13
CA VAL A 51 -0.69 -4.01 0.33
C VAL A 51 -0.45 -4.28 -1.17
N VAL A 52 0.67 -4.90 -1.53
CA VAL A 52 1.00 -5.22 -2.93
C VAL A 52 -0.05 -6.16 -3.52
N GLY A 53 -0.45 -7.18 -2.77
CA GLY A 53 -1.45 -8.13 -3.25
C GLY A 53 -2.84 -7.51 -3.39
N ALA A 54 -3.22 -6.56 -2.54
CA ALA A 54 -4.46 -5.81 -2.70
C ALA A 54 -4.42 -4.96 -3.99
N ARG A 55 -3.32 -4.23 -4.24
CA ARG A 55 -3.17 -3.48 -5.49
C ARG A 55 -3.31 -4.36 -6.72
N GLU A 56 -2.66 -5.51 -6.73
CA GLU A 56 -2.74 -6.46 -7.84
C GLU A 56 -4.14 -7.10 -7.96
N SER A 57 -4.75 -7.49 -6.85
CA SER A 57 -6.02 -8.25 -6.86
C SER A 57 -7.24 -7.36 -7.10
N TYR A 58 -7.30 -6.16 -6.51
CA TYR A 58 -8.43 -5.24 -6.71
C TYR A 58 -8.44 -4.66 -8.13
N THR A 59 -7.27 -4.33 -8.68
CA THR A 59 -7.18 -3.87 -10.08
C THR A 59 -7.49 -5.00 -11.06
N ALA A 60 -7.06 -6.24 -10.79
CA ALA A 60 -7.47 -7.40 -11.58
C ALA A 60 -8.98 -7.65 -11.49
N ALA A 61 -9.58 -7.51 -10.30
CA ALA A 61 -11.01 -7.65 -10.12
C ALA A 61 -11.77 -6.59 -10.93
N ALA A 62 -11.38 -5.32 -10.82
CA ALA A 62 -11.97 -4.21 -11.57
C ALA A 62 -11.96 -4.48 -13.08
N ARG A 63 -10.81 -4.88 -13.63
CA ARG A 63 -10.66 -5.20 -15.06
C ARG A 63 -11.51 -6.41 -15.49
N ALA A 64 -11.72 -7.38 -14.60
CA ALA A 64 -12.50 -8.59 -14.87
C ALA A 64 -14.00 -8.46 -14.56
N GLY A 65 -14.44 -7.34 -13.97
CA GLY A 65 -15.80 -7.14 -13.48
C GLY A 65 -16.23 -8.12 -12.36
N SER A 66 -15.27 -8.79 -11.72
CA SER A 66 -15.54 -9.78 -10.65
C SER A 66 -14.27 -10.13 -9.87
N TRP A 67 -14.42 -10.54 -8.60
CA TRP A 67 -13.29 -10.93 -7.76
C TRP A 67 -12.56 -12.16 -8.31
N GLN A 68 -11.24 -12.03 -8.52
CA GLN A 68 -10.39 -13.09 -9.11
C GLN A 68 -9.58 -13.88 -8.07
N GLY A 69 -9.81 -13.65 -6.78
CA GLY A 69 -8.97 -14.19 -5.72
C GLY A 69 -7.83 -13.25 -5.32
N PHE A 70 -7.22 -13.51 -4.16
CA PHE A 70 -6.06 -12.77 -3.70
C PHE A 70 -4.79 -13.38 -4.26
N ALA A 71 -3.94 -12.55 -4.86
CA ALA A 71 -2.59 -12.90 -5.29
C ALA A 71 -1.62 -11.77 -4.95
N SER A 72 -0.39 -12.10 -4.61
CA SER A 72 0.67 -11.11 -4.40
C SER A 72 1.96 -11.56 -5.08
N SER A 73 2.60 -10.67 -5.83
CA SER A 73 3.95 -10.89 -6.34
C SER A 73 4.98 -11.12 -5.23
N LEU A 74 4.66 -10.76 -3.98
CA LEU A 74 5.47 -11.04 -2.80
C LEU A 74 5.28 -12.45 -2.20
N ASP A 75 4.31 -13.25 -2.65
CA ASP A 75 4.09 -14.61 -2.13
C ASP A 75 5.31 -15.53 -2.30
N ARG A 76 6.20 -15.22 -3.25
CA ARG A 76 7.41 -16.00 -3.56
C ARG A 76 8.69 -15.35 -3.04
N VAL A 77 8.61 -14.21 -2.36
CA VAL A 77 9.77 -13.45 -1.91
C VAL A 77 10.15 -13.88 -0.50
N PRO A 78 11.40 -14.36 -0.27
CA PRO A 78 11.87 -14.73 1.07
C PRO A 78 11.82 -13.55 2.05
N THR A 79 11.59 -13.84 3.33
CA THR A 79 11.64 -12.81 4.37
C THR A 79 13.03 -12.18 4.46
N GLY A 80 13.10 -10.85 4.39
CA GLY A 80 14.34 -10.08 4.51
C GLY A 80 14.96 -9.64 3.18
N ASP A 81 14.39 -10.02 2.04
CA ASP A 81 14.83 -9.56 0.71
C ASP A 81 14.29 -8.15 0.42
N ALA A 82 14.99 -7.14 0.93
CA ALA A 82 14.57 -5.74 0.84
C ALA A 82 14.49 -5.21 -0.60
N ASP A 83 15.36 -5.68 -1.49
CA ASP A 83 15.38 -5.24 -2.88
C ASP A 83 14.19 -5.82 -3.64
N ALA A 84 13.86 -7.09 -3.44
CA ALA A 84 12.66 -7.69 -4.02
C ALA A 84 11.37 -7.04 -3.49
N VAL A 85 11.32 -6.72 -2.19
CA VAL A 85 10.20 -6.00 -1.58
C VAL A 85 10.02 -4.61 -2.18
N ARG A 86 11.11 -3.83 -2.27
CA ARG A 86 11.13 -2.50 -2.90
C ARG A 86 10.65 -2.57 -4.35
N ALA A 87 11.19 -3.51 -5.14
CA ALA A 87 10.81 -3.67 -6.54
C ALA A 87 9.33 -4.03 -6.69
N ALA A 88 8.78 -4.90 -5.84
CA ALA A 88 7.37 -5.26 -5.88
C ALA A 88 6.46 -4.08 -5.51
N VAL A 89 6.83 -3.28 -4.50
CA VAL A 89 6.09 -2.06 -4.13
C VAL A 89 6.08 -1.07 -5.29
N HIS A 90 7.21 -0.80 -5.94
CA HIS A 90 7.25 0.11 -7.09
C HIS A 90 6.43 -0.41 -8.28
N ARG A 91 6.53 -1.69 -8.62
CA ARG A 91 5.68 -2.28 -9.67
C ARG A 91 4.19 -2.19 -9.33
N SER A 92 3.83 -2.33 -8.05
CA SER A 92 2.43 -2.15 -7.64
C SER A 92 1.92 -0.72 -7.83
N HIS A 93 2.80 0.29 -7.85
CA HIS A 93 2.42 1.67 -8.22
C HIS A 93 2.00 1.74 -9.68
N GLU A 94 2.81 1.16 -10.58
CA GLU A 94 2.54 1.11 -12.02
C GLU A 94 1.20 0.39 -12.29
N VAL A 95 0.94 -0.72 -11.61
CA VAL A 95 -0.34 -1.46 -11.71
C VAL A 95 -1.54 -0.58 -11.37
N VAL A 96 -1.44 0.23 -10.31
CA VAL A 96 -2.51 1.15 -9.89
C VAL A 96 -2.62 2.32 -10.85
N ASP A 97 -1.51 2.91 -11.29
CA ASP A 97 -1.51 4.04 -12.22
C ASP A 97 -2.14 3.65 -13.56
N GLU A 98 -1.79 2.48 -14.11
CA GLU A 98 -2.42 1.92 -15.31
C GLU A 98 -3.92 1.68 -15.12
N PHE A 99 -4.33 1.14 -13.97
CA PHE A 99 -5.75 0.97 -13.66
C PHE A 99 -6.51 2.30 -13.63
N LEU A 100 -5.92 3.36 -13.08
CA LEU A 100 -6.54 4.68 -12.99
C LEU A 100 -6.54 5.43 -14.33
N ASP A 101 -5.64 5.10 -15.26
CA ASP A 101 -5.66 5.60 -16.64
C ASP A 101 -6.86 5.04 -17.41
N ASP A 102 -7.20 3.77 -17.17
CA ASP A 102 -8.30 3.07 -17.85
C ASP A 102 -9.65 3.17 -17.12
N LEU A 103 -9.71 3.80 -15.94
CA LEU A 103 -10.90 3.83 -15.11
C LEU A 103 -12.04 4.65 -15.75
N ASP A 104 -13.11 3.97 -16.14
CA ASP A 104 -14.39 4.61 -16.49
C ASP A 104 -15.16 4.99 -15.21
N PRO A 105 -15.41 6.29 -14.94
CA PRO A 105 -16.18 6.71 -13.78
C PRO A 105 -17.66 6.27 -13.82
N ALA A 106 -18.16 5.75 -14.95
CA ALA A 106 -19.49 5.16 -15.05
C ALA A 106 -19.52 3.66 -14.70
N ASP A 107 -18.36 3.01 -14.52
CA ASP A 107 -18.27 1.64 -14.05
C ASP A 107 -18.25 1.61 -12.51
N ASP A 108 -19.44 1.45 -11.93
CA ASP A 108 -19.64 1.40 -10.48
C ASP A 108 -18.79 0.31 -9.80
N TYR A 109 -18.57 -0.84 -10.46
CA TYR A 109 -17.80 -1.93 -9.87
C TYR A 109 -16.31 -1.57 -9.83
N ALA A 110 -15.75 -1.04 -10.92
CA ALA A 110 -14.36 -0.60 -10.95
C ALA A 110 -14.10 0.55 -9.95
N VAL A 111 -15.04 1.49 -9.84
CA VAL A 111 -14.98 2.57 -8.84
C VAL A 111 -15.02 2.02 -7.41
N ASP A 112 -15.91 1.07 -7.13
CA ASP A 112 -16.00 0.41 -5.81
C ASP A 112 -14.70 -0.33 -5.45
N GLN A 113 -14.07 -1.01 -6.40
CA GLN A 113 -12.76 -1.64 -6.18
C GLN A 113 -11.66 -0.60 -5.88
N ALA A 114 -11.66 0.55 -6.57
CA ALA A 114 -10.70 1.63 -6.30
C ALA A 114 -10.86 2.20 -4.88
N LEU A 115 -12.11 2.43 -4.45
CA LEU A 115 -12.42 2.94 -3.12
C LEU A 115 -12.07 1.92 -2.03
N SER A 116 -12.45 0.66 -2.22
CA SER A 116 -12.12 -0.43 -1.31
C SER A 116 -10.61 -0.61 -1.15
N LEU A 117 -9.84 -0.45 -2.23
CA LEU A 117 -8.38 -0.47 -2.18
C LEU A 117 -7.82 0.70 -1.34
N LEU A 118 -8.34 1.92 -1.49
CA LEU A 118 -7.91 3.07 -0.67
C LEU A 118 -8.21 2.86 0.82
N GLU A 119 -9.36 2.27 1.15
CA GLU A 119 -9.72 1.94 2.53
C GLU A 119 -8.75 0.89 3.11
N HIS A 120 -8.47 -0.15 2.34
CA HIS A 120 -7.50 -1.18 2.70
C HIS A 120 -6.09 -0.60 2.94
N GLU A 121 -5.61 0.25 2.04
CA GLU A 121 -4.30 0.89 2.21
C GLU A 121 -4.28 1.81 3.43
N THR A 122 -5.36 2.57 3.68
CA THR A 122 -5.47 3.44 4.87
C THR A 122 -5.42 2.63 6.16
N GLN A 123 -6.05 1.45 6.19
CA GLN A 123 -5.94 0.53 7.31
C GLN A 123 -4.50 0.06 7.51
N HIS A 124 -3.80 -0.33 6.44
CA HIS A 124 -2.40 -0.76 6.53
C HIS A 124 -1.44 0.36 6.90
N HIS A 125 -1.67 1.61 6.47
CA HIS A 125 -0.93 2.77 6.95
C HIS A 125 -1.04 2.89 8.48
N GLY A 126 -2.25 2.78 9.05
CA GLY A 126 -2.44 2.80 10.50
C GLY A 126 -1.72 1.66 11.23
N GLN A 127 -1.68 0.46 10.64
CA GLN A 127 -0.91 -0.65 11.20
C GLN A 127 0.59 -0.37 11.14
N LEU A 128 1.11 0.04 9.99
CA LEU A 128 2.54 0.33 9.77
C LEU A 128 3.02 1.45 10.71
N ILE A 129 2.23 2.50 10.95
CA ILE A 129 2.53 3.53 11.95
C ILE A 129 2.79 2.91 13.33
N ARG A 130 2.00 1.91 13.74
CA ARG A 130 2.23 1.20 15.02
C ARG A 130 3.55 0.44 15.03
N TYR A 131 3.99 -0.13 13.90
CA TYR A 131 5.32 -0.74 13.80
C TYR A 131 6.43 0.31 13.92
N LEU A 132 6.27 1.45 13.25
CA LEU A 132 7.27 2.52 13.30
C LEU A 132 7.52 2.98 14.75
N TYR A 133 6.44 3.22 15.51
CA TYR A 133 6.56 3.55 16.93
C TYR A 133 7.02 2.37 17.78
N GLY A 134 6.35 1.22 17.68
CA GLY A 134 6.57 0.07 18.57
C GLY A 134 7.95 -0.59 18.42
N LEU A 135 8.61 -0.38 17.28
CA LEU A 135 9.95 -0.91 17.01
C LEU A 135 11.04 0.17 16.99
N GLY A 136 10.69 1.44 17.23
CA GLY A 136 11.64 2.55 17.17
C GLY A 136 12.26 2.76 15.78
N ILE A 137 11.52 2.44 14.72
CA ILE A 137 11.97 2.65 13.34
C ILE A 137 11.77 4.14 13.01
N PRO A 138 12.76 4.81 12.37
CA PRO A 138 12.58 6.17 11.88
C PRO A 138 11.33 6.29 10.99
N ARG A 139 10.57 7.37 11.20
CA ARG A 139 9.36 7.64 10.42
C ARG A 139 9.76 8.49 9.21
N PRO A 140 9.46 8.08 7.97
CA PRO A 140 9.78 8.91 6.81
C PRO A 140 9.09 10.27 6.86
N GLU A 141 9.70 11.29 6.28
CA GLU A 141 9.18 12.67 6.34
C GLU A 141 7.77 12.78 5.74
N SER A 142 7.49 12.07 4.63
CA SER A 142 6.17 12.03 4.00
C SER A 142 5.09 11.48 4.95
N TRP A 143 5.43 10.48 5.76
CA TRP A 143 4.53 9.93 6.77
C TRP A 143 4.30 10.90 7.93
N GLN A 144 5.37 11.56 8.38
CA GLN A 144 5.26 12.60 9.41
C GLN A 144 4.32 13.71 8.96
N ARG A 145 4.49 14.25 7.74
CA ARG A 145 3.63 15.30 7.19
C ARG A 145 2.18 14.84 7.00
N GLN A 146 1.98 13.62 6.49
CA GLN A 146 0.64 13.13 6.16
C GLN A 146 -0.19 12.77 7.41
N TYR A 147 0.45 12.31 8.48
CA TYR A 147 -0.23 11.80 9.67
C TYR A 147 0.08 12.57 10.95
N ALA A 148 0.83 13.67 10.88
CA ALA A 148 1.30 14.46 12.02
C ALA A 148 2.05 13.59 13.07
N LEU A 149 3.09 12.87 12.62
CA LEU A 149 3.87 11.94 13.45
C LEU A 149 5.16 12.54 14.04
N ASP A 150 5.33 13.85 13.89
CA ASP A 150 6.43 14.67 14.39
C ASP A 150 6.23 15.13 15.85
N GLU A 151 5.00 15.01 16.38
CA GLU A 151 4.71 15.24 17.79
C GLU A 151 5.09 14.01 18.64
N GLY A 152 6.31 14.00 19.20
CA GLY A 152 6.80 12.95 20.10
C GLY A 152 8.07 13.33 20.84
#